data_AF-A0A959V8V6-F1
#
_entry.id   AF-A0A959V8V6-F1
#
_cell.length_a   1.000
_cell.length_b   1.000
_cell.length_c   1.000
_cell.angle_alpha   90.00
_cell.angle_beta   90.00
_cell.angle_gamma   90.00
#
_symmetry.space_group_name_H-M   'P 1'
#
loop_
_entity.id
_entity.type
_entity.pdbx_description
1 polymer ?
#
loop_
_entity_poly.entity_id
_entity_poly.type
_entity_poly.pdbx_seq_one_letter_code
_entity_poly.pdbx_strand_id
1 'polypeptide(L)'
;MKKYFKPSSLLFYLFVIILFFIIGTAVASWSGVADNQGLAAAAIVLGYGLITALIAMIPALIVIRLVKPEVIRKVNITFGIIVLLTIGILAVRFYSLQGKRADQQNTMQEAKKPTHTAPVAD
;
A
#
# COMPACT_ATOMS: atom_id res chain seq x y z
N MET A 1 -0.23 16.78 30.74
CA MET A 1 -0.69 16.85 29.33
C MET A 1 -2.03 16.12 29.18
N LYS A 2 -3.02 16.70 28.50
CA LYS A 2 -4.29 16.03 28.18
C LYS A 2 -4.00 14.72 27.42
N LYS A 3 -4.77 13.66 27.68
CA LYS A 3 -4.54 12.30 27.14
C LYS A 3 -4.35 12.24 25.62
N TYR A 4 -4.95 13.16 24.87
CA TYR A 4 -4.87 13.26 23.41
C TYR A 4 -3.49 13.66 22.87
N PHE A 5 -2.70 14.41 23.63
CA PHE A 5 -1.41 14.95 23.19
C PHE A 5 -0.22 14.19 23.79
N LYS A 6 -0.46 13.03 24.41
CA LYS A 6 0.64 12.15 24.82
C LYS A 6 1.30 11.56 23.57
N PRO A 7 2.63 11.35 23.56
CA PRO A 7 3.33 10.75 22.43
C PRO A 7 2.73 9.42 21.99
N SER A 8 2.29 8.59 22.93
CA SER A 8 1.59 7.32 22.66
C SER A 8 0.28 7.51 21.89
N SER A 9 -0.46 8.60 22.16
CA SER A 9 -1.73 8.89 21.50
C SER A 9 -1.51 9.43 20.08
N LEU A 10 -0.47 10.26 19.89
CA LEU A 10 -0.05 10.72 18.57
C LEU A 10 0.38 9.54 17.67
N LEU A 11 1.17 8.62 18.24
CA LEU A 11 1.59 7.41 17.54
C LEU A 11 0.40 6.52 17.15
N PHE A 12 -0.62 6.43 18.02
CA PHE A 12 -1.85 5.71 17.73
C PHE A 12 -2.60 6.32 16.53
N TYR A 13 -2.79 7.65 16.51
CA TYR A 13 -3.43 8.31 15.37
C TYR A 13 -2.68 8.07 14.06
N LEU A 14 -1.34 8.17 14.10
CA LEU A 14 -0.50 7.91 12.93
C LEU A 14 -0.71 6.48 12.41
N PHE A 15 -0.70 5.48 13.30
CA PHE A 15 -0.92 4.11 12.89
C PHE A 15 -2.35 3.86 12.38
N VAL A 16 -3.37 4.48 12.97
CA VAL A 16 -4.74 4.39 12.45
C VAL A 16 -4.80 4.94 11.03
N ILE A 17 -4.22 6.12 10.77
CA ILE A 17 -4.20 6.71 9.42
C ILE A 17 -3.54 5.76 8.43
N ILE A 18 -2.36 5.23 8.75
CA ILE A 18 -1.61 4.33 7.87
C ILE A 18 -2.39 3.03 7.61
N LEU A 19 -2.93 2.40 8.66
CA LEU A 19 -3.64 1.12 8.53
C LEU A 19 -4.92 1.27 7.74
N PHE A 20 -5.75 2.26 8.06
CA PHE A 20 -7.01 2.47 7.34
C PHE A 20 -6.81 2.99 5.92
N PHE A 21 -5.69 3.69 5.65
CA PHE A 21 -5.29 4.01 4.30
C PHE A 21 -4.97 2.74 3.50
N ILE A 22 -4.18 1.82 4.06
CA ILE A 22 -3.86 0.54 3.42
C ILE A 22 -5.13 -0.29 3.21
N ILE A 23 -6.01 -0.35 4.22
CA ILE A 23 -7.28 -1.07 4.11
C ILE A 23 -8.16 -0.45 3.00
N GLY A 24 -8.29 0.87 2.96
CA GLY A 24 -9.09 1.57 1.95
C GLY A 24 -8.54 1.35 0.52
N THR A 25 -7.23 1.42 0.34
CA THR A 25 -6.59 1.14 -0.96
C THR A 25 -6.74 -0.34 -1.36
N ALA A 26 -6.61 -1.28 -0.41
CA ALA A 26 -6.79 -2.71 -0.66
C ALA A 26 -8.24 -3.03 -1.05
N VAL A 27 -9.22 -2.46 -0.34
CA VAL A 27 -10.65 -2.63 -0.65
C VAL A 27 -10.98 -2.07 -2.03
N ALA A 28 -10.50 -0.86 -2.36
CA ALA A 28 -10.71 -0.27 -3.69
C ALA A 28 -10.05 -1.09 -4.81
N SER A 29 -8.87 -1.67 -4.54
CA SER A 29 -8.19 -2.54 -5.50
C SER A 29 -8.94 -3.86 -5.70
N TRP A 30 -9.54 -4.42 -4.66
CA TRP A 30 -10.31 -5.66 -4.75
C TRP A 30 -11.71 -5.49 -5.31
N SER A 31 -12.32 -4.32 -5.16
CA SER A 31 -13.67 -4.06 -5.68
C SER A 31 -13.70 -3.80 -7.19
N GLY A 32 -12.54 -3.68 -7.85
CA GLY A 32 -12.44 -3.38 -9.28
C GLY A 32 -12.91 -1.97 -9.64
N VAL A 33 -13.12 -1.08 -8.65
CA VAL A 33 -13.65 0.29 -8.89
C VAL A 33 -12.73 1.14 -9.78
N ALA A 34 -11.48 0.72 -9.92
CA ALA A 34 -10.44 1.39 -10.70
C ALA A 34 -10.10 0.65 -12.01
N ASP A 35 -10.82 -0.42 -12.35
CA ASP A 35 -10.54 -1.22 -13.55
C ASP A 35 -10.80 -0.43 -14.83
N ASN A 36 -9.93 -0.61 -15.83
CA ASN A 36 -9.96 0.09 -17.13
C ASN A 36 -9.77 1.62 -17.06
N GLN A 37 -9.40 2.18 -15.91
CA GLN A 37 -9.20 3.63 -15.73
C GLN A 37 -7.76 4.10 -16.04
N GLY A 38 -6.88 3.21 -16.50
CA GLY A 38 -5.50 3.56 -16.86
C GLY A 38 -4.75 4.25 -15.72
N LEU A 39 -4.22 5.46 -15.97
CA LEU A 39 -3.50 6.24 -14.95
C LEU A 39 -4.43 6.78 -13.84
N ALA A 40 -5.72 7.02 -14.16
CA ALA A 40 -6.70 7.50 -13.18
C ALA A 40 -7.03 6.43 -12.12
N ALA A 41 -6.80 5.15 -12.44
CA ALA A 41 -6.97 4.05 -11.49
C ALA A 41 -6.19 4.28 -10.19
N ALA A 42 -4.94 4.75 -10.29
CA ALA A 42 -4.10 5.03 -9.13
C ALA A 42 -4.71 6.14 -8.25
N ALA A 43 -5.16 7.25 -8.86
CA ALA A 43 -5.77 8.36 -8.13
C ALA A 43 -7.06 7.93 -7.41
N ILE A 44 -7.90 7.12 -8.06
CA ILE A 44 -9.12 6.58 -7.46
C ILE A 44 -8.78 5.72 -6.23
N VAL A 45 -7.89 4.73 -6.39
CA VAL A 45 -7.51 3.84 -5.29
C VAL A 45 -6.90 4.62 -4.12
N LEU A 46 -6.00 5.56 -4.39
CA LEU A 46 -5.38 6.41 -3.36
C LEU A 46 -6.43 7.30 -2.67
N GLY A 47 -7.40 7.83 -3.41
CA GLY A 47 -8.51 8.61 -2.87
C GLY A 47 -9.37 7.81 -1.90
N TYR A 48 -9.71 6.57 -2.23
CA TYR A 48 -10.42 5.66 -1.32
C TYR A 48 -9.61 5.39 -0.04
N GLY A 49 -8.30 5.18 -0.17
CA GLY A 49 -7.39 5.08 0.98
C GLY A 49 -7.48 6.31 1.89
N LEU A 50 -7.34 7.50 1.30
CA LEU A 50 -7.35 8.75 2.06
C LEU A 50 -8.69 9.00 2.77
N ILE A 51 -9.82 8.84 2.06
CA ILE A 51 -11.16 9.05 2.63
C ILE A 51 -11.38 8.07 3.79
N THR A 52 -11.02 6.80 3.61
CA THR A 52 -11.16 5.78 4.66
C THR A 52 -10.33 6.12 5.89
N ALA A 53 -9.08 6.58 5.71
CA ALA A 53 -8.23 7.00 6.80
C ALA A 53 -8.77 8.22 7.58
N LEU A 54 -9.32 9.20 6.86
CA LEU A 54 -9.93 10.38 7.48
C LEU A 54 -11.19 10.01 8.29
N ILE A 55 -12.05 9.14 7.74
CA ILE A 55 -13.24 8.66 8.47
C ILE A 55 -12.83 7.88 9.72
N ALA A 56 -11.78 7.06 9.64
CA ALA A 56 -11.27 6.27 10.76
C ALA A 56 -10.68 7.11 11.92
N MET A 57 -10.35 8.38 11.69
CA MET A 57 -9.89 9.26 12.77
C MET A 57 -10.99 9.56 13.80
N ILE A 58 -12.26 9.60 13.38
CA ILE A 58 -13.39 9.86 14.29
C ILE A 58 -13.47 8.80 15.40
N PRO A 59 -13.55 7.48 15.10
CA PRO A 59 -13.54 6.46 16.14
C PRO A 59 -12.20 6.42 16.89
N ALA A 60 -11.07 6.74 16.27
CA ALA A 60 -9.78 6.78 16.96
C ALA A 60 -9.74 7.81 18.10
N LEU A 61 -10.36 8.99 17.90
CA LEU A 61 -10.52 10.00 18.95
C LEU A 61 -11.36 9.47 20.12
N ILE A 62 -12.43 8.73 19.83
CA ILE A 62 -13.31 8.13 20.84
C ILE A 62 -12.55 7.04 21.63
N VAL A 63 -11.82 6.16 20.94
CA VAL A 63 -11.04 5.07 21.55
C VAL A 63 -10.02 5.63 22.56
N ILE A 64 -9.32 6.72 22.22
CA ILE A 64 -8.37 7.34 23.15
C ILE A 64 -9.05 7.89 24.41
N ARG A 65 -10.31 8.31 24.34
CA ARG A 65 -11.07 8.72 25.54
C ARG A 65 -11.33 7.54 26.44
N LEU A 66 -11.87 6.47 25.88
CA LEU A 66 -12.40 5.34 26.63
C LEU A 66 -11.31 4.38 27.15
N VAL A 67 -10.21 4.23 26.42
CA VAL A 67 -9.23 3.15 26.66
C VAL A 67 -8.07 3.59 27.55
N LYS A 68 -7.64 2.75 28.49
CA LYS A 68 -6.50 3.05 29.38
C LYS A 68 -5.19 3.25 28.58
N PRO A 69 -4.28 4.14 29.01
CA PRO A 69 -3.01 4.39 28.31
C PRO A 69 -2.14 3.15 28.08
N GLU A 70 -2.16 2.20 29.02
CA GLU A 70 -1.44 0.92 28.91
C GLU A 70 -1.91 0.07 27.73
N VAL A 71 -3.22 0.07 27.48
CA VAL A 71 -3.82 -0.65 26.36
C VAL A 71 -3.46 0.05 25.05
N ILE A 72 -3.49 1.39 25.00
CA ILE A 72 -3.04 2.15 23.81
C ILE A 72 -1.59 1.81 23.45
N ARG A 73 -0.71 1.67 24.45
CA ARG A 73 0.67 1.26 24.23
C ARG A 73 0.77 -0.14 23.60
N LYS A 74 0.00 -1.11 24.10
CA LYS A 74 -0.05 -2.46 23.53
C LYS A 74 -0.56 -2.46 22.10
N VAL A 75 -1.65 -1.72 21.83
CA VAL A 75 -2.24 -1.59 20.49
C VAL A 75 -1.25 -0.95 19.51
N ASN A 76 -0.50 0.07 19.93
CA ASN A 76 0.54 0.67 19.07
C ASN A 76 1.63 -0.33 18.68
N ILE A 77 2.05 -1.21 19.60
CA ILE A 77 3.04 -2.25 19.27
C ILE A 77 2.44 -3.21 18.24
N THR A 78 1.21 -3.67 18.46
CA THR A 78 0.50 -4.53 17.50
C THR A 78 0.37 -3.87 16.13
N PHE A 79 -0.08 -2.61 16.08
CA PHE A 79 -0.20 -1.85 14.84
C PHE A 79 1.15 -1.64 14.16
N GLY A 80 2.20 -1.35 14.93
CA GLY A 80 3.56 -1.25 14.43
C GLY A 80 4.04 -2.53 13.75
N ILE A 81 3.79 -3.70 14.36
CA ILE A 81 4.11 -5.01 13.78
C ILE A 81 3.32 -5.22 12.48
N ILE A 82 2.02 -4.92 12.45
CA ILE A 82 1.19 -5.07 11.24
C ILE A 82 1.71 -4.18 10.10
N VAL A 83 2.02 -2.92 10.39
CA VAL A 83 2.56 -1.98 9.39
C VAL A 83 3.92 -2.49 8.89
N LEU A 84 4.80 -2.94 9.78
CA LEU A 84 6.12 -3.47 9.41
C LEU A 84 6.00 -4.70 8.50
N LEU A 85 5.13 -5.65 8.85
CA LEU A 85 4.87 -6.84 8.03
C LEU A 85 4.29 -6.46 6.67
N THR A 86 3.34 -5.51 6.65
CA THR A 86 2.72 -5.05 5.42
C THR A 86 3.75 -4.42 4.48
N ILE A 87 4.58 -3.51 4.99
CA ILE A 87 5.68 -2.91 4.22
C ILE A 87 6.65 -3.99 3.73
N GLY A 88 7.01 -4.97 4.58
CA GLY A 88 7.88 -6.08 4.19
C GLY A 88 7.31 -6.89 3.02
N ILE A 89 6.01 -7.24 3.07
CA ILE A 89 5.33 -7.96 1.99
C ILE A 89 5.30 -7.12 0.71
N LEU A 90 4.96 -5.83 0.80
CA LEU A 90 4.95 -4.94 -0.36
C LEU A 90 6.35 -4.81 -0.97
N ALA A 91 7.39 -4.67 -0.15
CA ALA A 91 8.77 -4.58 -0.62
C ALA A 91 9.19 -5.83 -1.39
N VAL A 92 8.95 -7.02 -0.82
CA VAL A 92 9.27 -8.30 -1.49
C VAL A 92 8.50 -8.44 -2.81
N ARG A 93 7.21 -8.09 -2.84
CA ARG A 93 6.43 -8.07 -4.08
C ARG A 93 7.01 -7.11 -5.10
N PHE A 94 7.41 -5.91 -4.68
CA PHE A 94 7.94 -4.89 -5.56
C PHE A 94 9.27 -5.31 -6.21
N TYR A 95 10.19 -5.88 -5.42
CA TYR A 95 11.43 -6.45 -5.96
C TYR A 95 11.17 -7.63 -6.92
N SER A 96 10.23 -8.51 -6.57
CA SER A 96 9.87 -9.67 -7.42
C SER A 96 9.25 -9.23 -8.75
N LEU A 97 8.45 -8.16 -8.76
CA LEU A 97 7.84 -7.60 -9.97
C LEU A 97 8.86 -6.90 -10.87
N GLN A 98 9.86 -6.24 -10.30
CA GLN A 98 10.95 -5.63 -11.08
C GLN A 98 11.78 -6.68 -11.81
N GLY A 99 12.13 -7.79 -11.15
CA GLY A 99 12.84 -8.90 -11.80
C GLY A 99 12.07 -9.46 -13.00
N LYS A 100 10.78 -9.75 -12.81
CA LYS A 100 9.91 -10.26 -13.89
C LYS A 100 9.74 -9.28 -15.06
N ARG A 101 9.71 -7.98 -14.79
CA ARG A 101 9.62 -6.94 -15.85
C ARG A 101 10.92 -6.85 -16.64
N ALA A 102 12.08 -6.96 -16.00
CA ALA A 102 13.36 -7.01 -16.67
C ALA A 102 13.48 -8.24 -17.60
N ASP A 103 13.05 -9.41 -17.12
CA ASP A 103 13.07 -10.65 -17.91
C ASP A 103 12.11 -10.61 -19.12
N GLN A 104 10.91 -10.05 -18.94
CA GLN A 104 9.96 -9.84 -20.05
C GLN A 104 10.49 -8.85 -21.09
N GLN A 105 11.15 -7.76 -20.68
CA GLN A 105 11.74 -6.80 -21.61
C GLN A 105 12.86 -7.42 -22.44
N ASN A 106 13.71 -8.26 -21.82
CA ASN A 106 14.79 -8.96 -22.51
C ASN A 106 14.23 -9.99 -23.52
N THR A 107 13.20 -10.74 -23.14
CA THR A 107 12.55 -11.73 -24.03
C THR A 107 11.86 -11.06 -25.24
N MET A 108 11.20 -9.91 -25.03
CA MET A 108 10.58 -9.14 -26.11
C MET A 108 11.60 -8.46 -27.04
N GLN A 109 12.79 -8.11 -26.54
CA GLN A 109 13.89 -7.59 -27.37
C GLN A 109 14.58 -8.70 -28.18
N GLU A 110 14.75 -9.90 -27.63
CA GLU A 110 15.30 -11.05 -28.36
C GLU A 110 14.37 -11.51 -29.50
N ALA A 111 13.06 -11.50 -29.29
CA ALA A 111 12.07 -11.82 -30.33
C ALA A 111 12.00 -10.77 -31.48
N LYS A 112 12.56 -9.57 -31.29
CA LYS A 112 12.58 -8.49 -32.29
C LYS A 112 13.88 -8.44 -33.10
N LYS A 113 14.86 -9.32 -32.84
CA LYS A 113 16.06 -9.40 -33.68
C LYS A 113 15.66 -9.94 -35.07
N PRO A 114 15.92 -9.21 -36.18
CA PRO A 114 15.58 -9.70 -37.51
C PRO A 114 16.42 -10.95 -37.79
N THR A 115 15.75 -12.05 -38.14
CA THR A 115 16.38 -13.22 -38.75
C THR A 115 17.14 -12.74 -39.97
N HIS A 116 18.47 -12.83 -39.93
CA HIS A 116 19.32 -12.49 -41.06
C HIS A 116 19.00 -13.46 -42.19
N THR A 117 18.16 -13.04 -43.15
CA THR A 117 17.97 -13.79 -44.39
C THR A 117 19.31 -13.84 -45.10
N ALA A 118 19.86 -15.06 -45.19
CA ALA A 118 21.07 -15.36 -45.96
C ALA A 118 20.89 -14.84 -47.40
N PRO A 119 21.94 -14.28 -48.03
CA PRO A 119 21.84 -13.82 -49.40
C PRO A 119 21.62 -15.04 -50.30
N VAL A 120 20.56 -14.99 -51.10
CA VAL A 120 20.36 -15.93 -52.22
C VAL A 120 21.47 -15.61 -53.22
N ALA A 121 22.32 -16.58 -53.50
CA ALA A 121 23.37 -16.46 -54.50
C ALA A 121 22.74 -16.67 -55.89
N ASP A 122 22.89 -15.68 -56.77
CA ASP A 122 22.63 -15.77 -58.20
C ASP A 122 23.81 -16.43 -58.94
#